data_AF-A0A4P6F7D7-F1
#
_entry.id   AF-A0A4P6F7D7-F1
#
_cell.length_a   1.000
_cell.length_b   1.000
_cell.length_c   1.000
_cell.angle_alpha   90.00
_cell.angle_beta   90.00
_cell.angle_gamma   90.00
#
_symmetry.space_group_name_H-M   'P 1'
#
loop_
_entity.id
_entity.type
_entity.pdbx_description
1 polymer ?
#
loop_
_entity_poly.entity_id
_entity_poly.type
_entity_poly.pdbx_seq_one_letter_code
_entity_poly.pdbx_strand_id
1 'polypeptide(L)'
;MDDADVAWVRPAWMAEAVQNREEAVLALQSCLDAKGWAVTVLPDASVVGDKDEDSDRFDADFAQCSGAGEPVEYTESTARQEYGRWVDVAACLRAQGRTVSEAPSEDTWVDLALKNASGTLEPGESLWLPYLEVAPTAELEKECPQPWF
;
A
#
# COMPACT_ATOMS: atom_id res chain seq x y z
N MET A 1 12.55 36.93 6.71
CA MET A 1 12.97 35.51 6.69
C MET A 1 11.96 34.86 5.79
N ASP A 2 12.29 34.80 4.51
CA ASP A 2 11.51 34.10 3.50
C ASP A 2 11.69 32.60 3.75
N ASP A 3 10.75 32.00 4.47
CA ASP A 3 10.51 30.56 4.39
C ASP A 3 10.01 30.31 2.97
N ALA A 4 10.91 29.84 2.10
CA ALA A 4 10.52 29.40 0.79
C ALA A 4 9.49 28.29 0.95
N ASP A 5 8.25 28.54 0.53
CA ASP A 5 7.28 27.53 0.13
C ASP A 5 7.94 26.64 -0.94
N VAL A 6 8.74 25.66 -0.52
CA VAL A 6 9.23 24.63 -1.43
C VAL A 6 8.01 23.79 -1.76
N ALA A 7 7.36 24.13 -2.87
CA ALA A 7 6.27 23.35 -3.42
C ALA A 7 6.74 21.88 -3.49
N TRP A 8 5.97 20.99 -2.87
CA TRP A 8 6.25 19.57 -2.89
C TRP A 8 6.41 19.10 -4.33
N VAL A 9 7.48 18.35 -4.60
CA VAL A 9 7.77 17.79 -5.93
C VAL A 9 7.50 16.30 -5.88
N ARG A 10 6.64 15.83 -6.78
CA ARG A 10 6.29 14.42 -6.90
C ARG A 10 7.52 13.55 -7.16
N PRO A 11 7.85 12.59 -6.28
CA PRO A 11 8.93 11.63 -6.54
C PRO A 11 8.61 10.70 -7.72
N ALA A 12 9.65 10.25 -8.42
CA ALA A 12 9.50 9.36 -9.59
C ALA A 12 8.81 8.04 -9.24
N TRP A 13 9.10 7.47 -8.06
CA TRP A 13 8.52 6.20 -7.60
C TRP A 13 6.99 6.25 -7.54
N MET A 14 6.38 7.42 -7.32
CA MET A 14 4.92 7.54 -7.27
C MET A 14 4.27 7.32 -8.64
N ALA A 15 4.94 7.74 -9.72
CA ALA A 15 4.43 7.47 -11.07
C ALA A 15 4.55 5.97 -11.39
N GLU A 16 5.68 5.35 -11.02
CA GLU A 16 5.90 3.91 -11.15
C GLU A 16 4.88 3.11 -10.31
N ALA A 17 4.58 3.55 -9.09
CA ALA A 17 3.61 2.89 -8.21
C ALA A 17 2.20 2.87 -8.79
N VAL A 18 1.75 3.99 -9.40
CA VAL A 18 0.44 4.03 -10.08
C VAL A 18 0.41 3.05 -11.24
N GLN A 19 1.43 3.06 -12.09
CA GLN A 19 1.51 2.16 -13.23
C GLN A 19 1.53 0.68 -12.79
N ASN A 20 2.41 0.33 -11.87
CA ASN A 20 2.55 -1.04 -11.36
C ASN A 20 1.23 -1.54 -10.76
N ARG A 21 0.51 -0.67 -10.07
CA ARG A 21 -0.80 -0.99 -9.47
C ARG A 21 -1.87 -1.23 -10.52
N GLU A 22 -1.95 -0.40 -11.55
CA GLU A 22 -2.87 -0.61 -12.67
C GLU A 22 -2.58 -1.93 -13.39
N GLU A 23 -1.31 -2.23 -13.68
CA GLU A 23 -0.90 -3.46 -14.36
C GLU A 23 -1.24 -4.72 -13.54
N ALA A 24 -0.99 -4.69 -12.24
CA ALA A 24 -1.25 -5.83 -11.37
C ALA A 24 -2.73 -6.03 -11.04
N VAL A 25 -3.53 -4.96 -10.89
CA VAL A 25 -5.00 -5.08 -10.77
C VAL A 25 -5.58 -5.74 -12.03
N LEU A 26 -5.12 -5.34 -13.22
CA LEU A 26 -5.53 -5.96 -14.48
C LEU A 26 -5.09 -7.42 -14.59
N ALA A 27 -3.86 -7.74 -14.17
CA ALA A 27 -3.36 -9.11 -14.16
C ALA A 27 -4.16 -10.01 -13.21
N LEU A 28 -4.45 -9.52 -11.99
CA LEU A 28 -5.24 -10.22 -10.99
C LEU A 28 -6.68 -10.47 -11.48
N GLN A 29 -7.34 -9.44 -12.02
CA GLN A 29 -8.68 -9.57 -12.61
C GLN A 29 -8.69 -10.61 -13.73
N SER A 30 -7.76 -10.49 -14.68
CA SER A 30 -7.69 -11.42 -15.82
C SER A 30 -7.45 -12.87 -15.38
N CYS A 31 -6.68 -13.11 -14.32
CA CYS A 31 -6.41 -14.44 -13.80
C CYS A 31 -7.65 -15.04 -13.10
N LEU A 32 -8.34 -14.25 -12.29
CA LEU A 32 -9.57 -14.67 -11.61
C LEU A 32 -10.71 -14.96 -12.62
N ASP A 33 -10.85 -14.13 -13.65
CA ASP A 33 -11.80 -14.34 -14.75
C ASP A 33 -11.51 -15.66 -15.49
N ALA A 34 -10.24 -15.94 -15.79
CA ALA A 34 -9.82 -17.18 -16.45
C ALA A 34 -10.09 -18.45 -15.61
N LYS A 35 -10.13 -18.29 -14.28
CA LYS A 35 -10.51 -19.34 -13.31
C LYS A 35 -12.02 -19.44 -13.08
N GLY A 36 -12.81 -18.57 -13.72
CA GLY A 36 -14.26 -18.60 -13.69
C GLY A 36 -14.89 -17.84 -12.52
N TRP A 37 -14.14 -16.97 -11.84
CA TRP A 37 -14.66 -16.14 -10.77
C TRP A 37 -15.40 -14.92 -11.32
N ALA A 38 -16.67 -14.76 -10.96
CA ALA A 38 -17.47 -13.58 -11.29
C ALA A 38 -17.26 -12.47 -10.25
N VAL A 39 -16.02 -12.02 -10.08
CA VAL A 39 -15.62 -11.01 -9.10
C VAL A 39 -15.06 -9.77 -9.79
N THR A 40 -15.01 -8.66 -9.06
CA THR A 40 -14.37 -7.42 -9.50
C THR A 40 -13.22 -7.09 -8.57
N VAL A 41 -12.04 -6.93 -9.14
CA VAL A 41 -10.85 -6.39 -8.46
C VAL A 41 -10.95 -4.87 -8.50
N LEU A 42 -11.01 -4.25 -7.32
CA LEU A 42 -11.04 -2.81 -7.15
C LEU A 42 -9.64 -2.20 -7.36
N PRO A 43 -9.54 -0.87 -7.54
CA PRO A 43 -8.25 -0.22 -7.73
C PRO A 43 -7.25 -0.47 -6.60
N ASP A 44 -7.68 -0.79 -5.38
CA ASP A 44 -6.85 -1.17 -4.21
C ASP A 44 -6.49 -2.66 -4.15
N ALA A 45 -6.74 -3.39 -5.23
CA ALA A 45 -6.59 -4.84 -5.33
C ALA A 45 -7.50 -5.64 -4.38
N SER A 46 -8.41 -4.98 -3.66
CA SER A 46 -9.48 -5.69 -2.95
C SER A 46 -10.45 -6.32 -3.95
N VAL A 47 -11.10 -7.42 -3.55
CA VAL A 47 -12.01 -8.16 -4.43
C VAL A 47 -13.43 -8.10 -3.90
N VAL A 48 -14.38 -7.69 -4.74
CA VAL A 48 -15.82 -7.67 -4.45
C VAL A 48 -16.56 -8.64 -5.37
N GLY A 49 -17.57 -9.33 -4.84
CA GLY A 49 -18.34 -10.35 -5.58
C GLY A 49 -18.67 -11.55 -4.70
N ASP A 50 -19.44 -12.48 -5.26
CA ASP A 50 -19.83 -13.72 -4.56
C ASP A 50 -18.66 -14.72 -4.56
N LYS A 51 -18.28 -15.15 -3.36
CA LYS A 51 -17.17 -16.07 -3.08
C LYS A 51 -17.55 -17.15 -2.06
N ASP A 52 -18.78 -17.09 -1.53
CA ASP A 52 -19.14 -17.75 -0.27
C ASP A 52 -19.35 -19.26 -0.44
N GLU A 53 -19.71 -19.72 -1.63
CA GLU A 53 -19.93 -21.15 -1.90
C GLU A 53 -18.62 -21.96 -2.01
N ASP A 54 -17.46 -21.32 -2.18
CA ASP A 54 -16.17 -21.99 -2.39
C ASP A 54 -14.97 -21.12 -1.95
N SER A 55 -15.03 -20.61 -0.71
CA SER A 55 -14.03 -19.68 -0.17
C SER A 55 -12.61 -20.24 -0.21
N ASP A 56 -12.43 -21.52 0.13
CA ASP A 56 -11.11 -22.16 0.17
C ASP A 56 -10.49 -22.24 -1.24
N ARG A 57 -11.30 -22.52 -2.26
CA ARG A 57 -10.84 -22.47 -3.66
C ARG A 57 -10.53 -21.05 -4.07
N PHE A 58 -11.37 -20.08 -3.68
CA PHE A 58 -11.13 -18.67 -3.99
C PHE A 58 -9.79 -18.22 -3.43
N ASP A 59 -9.49 -18.53 -2.17
CA ASP A 59 -8.24 -18.11 -1.52
C ASP A 59 -7.01 -18.74 -2.19
N ALA A 60 -7.08 -20.03 -2.54
CA ALA A 60 -6.01 -20.70 -3.27
C ALA A 60 -5.79 -20.12 -4.67
N ASP A 61 -6.88 -19.85 -5.40
CA ASP A 61 -6.85 -19.24 -6.72
C ASP A 61 -6.35 -17.79 -6.67
N PHE A 62 -6.80 -17.03 -5.67
CA PHE A 62 -6.36 -15.67 -5.41
C PHE A 62 -4.86 -15.63 -5.11
N ALA A 63 -4.35 -16.49 -4.22
CA ALA A 63 -2.93 -16.57 -3.92
C ALA A 63 -2.10 -16.89 -5.18
N GLN A 64 -2.59 -17.81 -6.02
CA GLN A 64 -1.95 -18.10 -7.30
C GLN A 64 -1.97 -16.89 -8.25
N CYS A 65 -3.09 -16.18 -8.32
CA CYS A 65 -3.28 -15.06 -9.24
C CYS A 65 -2.59 -13.77 -8.82
N SER A 66 -2.50 -13.50 -7.51
CA SER A 66 -1.80 -12.34 -6.97
C SER A 66 -0.28 -12.49 -7.04
N GLY A 67 0.20 -13.68 -7.42
CA GLY A 67 1.62 -13.98 -7.40
C GLY A 67 2.18 -13.99 -5.98
N ALA A 68 1.35 -14.30 -4.97
CA ALA A 68 1.77 -14.61 -3.62
C ALA A 68 2.63 -15.90 -3.67
N GLY A 69 3.87 -15.75 -4.12
CA GLY A 69 4.89 -16.77 -4.14
C GLY A 69 5.48 -16.98 -2.75
N GLU A 70 6.65 -17.62 -2.69
CA GLU A 70 7.34 -17.79 -1.42
C GLU A 70 7.53 -16.44 -0.71
N PRO A 71 7.36 -16.38 0.63
CA PRO A 71 7.54 -15.14 1.37
C PRO A 71 8.96 -14.63 1.14
N VAL A 72 9.07 -13.47 0.48
CA VAL A 72 10.33 -12.75 0.42
C VAL A 72 10.62 -12.25 1.83
N GLU A 73 11.83 -12.49 2.32
CA GLU A 73 12.25 -12.02 3.63
C GLU A 73 12.15 -10.48 3.69
N TYR A 74 11.35 -9.97 4.63
CA TYR A 74 11.19 -8.54 4.83
C TYR A 74 12.37 -8.01 5.66
N THR A 75 13.29 -7.32 4.97
CA THR A 75 14.57 -6.88 5.56
C THR A 75 14.51 -5.45 6.11
N GLU A 76 15.49 -5.09 6.94
CA GLU A 76 15.66 -3.72 7.42
C GLU A 76 15.83 -2.72 6.26
N SER A 77 16.56 -3.09 5.20
CA SER A 77 16.73 -2.24 4.02
C SER A 77 15.42 -2.01 3.29
N THR A 78 14.56 -3.03 3.21
CA THR A 78 13.20 -2.91 2.65
C THR A 78 12.37 -1.96 3.50
N ALA A 79 12.39 -2.14 4.82
CA ALA A 79 11.66 -1.30 5.76
C ALA A 79 12.07 0.18 5.70
N ARG A 80 13.38 0.48 5.59
CA ARG A 80 13.87 1.86 5.43
C ARG A 80 13.40 2.49 4.12
N GLN A 81 13.43 1.74 3.02
CA GLN A 81 12.90 2.22 1.74
C GLN A 81 11.40 2.50 1.83
N GLU A 82 10.64 1.61 2.47
CA GLU A 82 9.21 1.79 2.68
C GLU A 82 8.90 3.01 3.54
N TYR A 83 9.63 3.22 4.65
CA TYR A 83 9.51 4.42 5.47
C TYR A 83 9.67 5.70 4.65
N GLY A 84 10.71 5.78 3.81
CA GLY A 84 10.92 6.93 2.93
C GLY A 84 9.74 7.22 2.01
N ARG A 85 9.11 6.18 1.44
CA ARG A 85 7.91 6.34 0.61
C ARG A 85 6.70 6.81 1.43
N TRP A 86 6.51 6.32 2.65
CA TRP A 86 5.45 6.79 3.54
C TRP A 86 5.63 8.26 3.94
N VAL A 87 6.86 8.72 4.15
CA VAL A 87 7.18 10.13 4.38
C VAL A 87 6.81 10.99 3.16
N ASP A 88 7.18 10.56 1.96
CA ASP A 88 6.81 11.25 0.72
C ASP A 88 5.29 11.33 0.53
N VAL A 89 4.56 10.26 0.87
CA VAL A 89 3.09 10.22 0.85
C VAL A 89 2.49 11.20 1.84
N ALA A 90 2.98 11.23 3.08
CA ALA A 90 2.50 12.19 4.07
C ALA A 90 2.75 13.64 3.63
N ALA A 91 3.89 13.92 2.99
CA ALA A 91 4.18 15.23 2.41
C ALA A 91 3.18 15.60 1.29
N CYS A 92 2.88 14.65 0.39
CA CYS A 92 1.87 14.83 -0.65
C CYS A 92 0.47 15.10 -0.06
N LEU A 93 0.05 14.29 0.91
CA LEU A 93 -1.25 14.44 1.58
C LEU A 93 -1.39 15.82 2.23
N ARG A 94 -0.34 16.30 2.91
CA ARG A 94 -0.32 17.66 3.49
C ARG A 94 -0.38 18.75 2.41
N ALA A 95 0.31 18.58 1.29
CA ALA A 95 0.23 19.49 0.15
C ALA A 95 -1.19 19.53 -0.47
N GLN A 96 -1.95 18.42 -0.39
CA GLN A 96 -3.36 18.34 -0.77
C GLN A 96 -4.33 18.86 0.31
N GLY A 97 -3.81 19.51 1.37
CA GLY A 97 -4.61 20.06 2.45
C GLY A 97 -5.20 19.01 3.39
N ARG A 98 -4.65 17.79 3.42
CA ARG A 98 -5.01 16.76 4.41
C ARG A 98 -4.19 16.92 5.68
N THR A 99 -4.82 16.62 6.81
CA THR A 99 -4.14 16.55 8.11
C THR A 99 -3.61 15.14 8.31
N VAL A 100 -2.30 15.01 8.48
CA VAL A 100 -1.61 13.74 8.80
C VAL A 100 -0.63 14.03 9.92
N SER A 101 -0.62 13.18 10.95
CA SER A 101 0.31 13.24 12.08
C SER A 101 1.77 13.28 11.62
N GLU A 102 2.66 13.79 12.47
CA GLU A 102 4.10 13.76 12.18
C GLU A 102 4.61 12.32 12.15
N ALA A 103 5.53 12.05 11.23
CA ALA A 103 6.15 10.74 11.15
C ALA A 103 6.98 10.47 12.43
N PRO A 104 6.99 9.24 12.95
CA PRO A 104 7.97 8.83 13.95
C PRO A 104 9.39 8.88 13.35
N SER A 105 10.43 8.64 14.16
CA SER A 105 11.78 8.47 13.59
C SER A 105 11.83 7.23 12.70
N GLU A 106 12.72 7.25 11.71
CA GLU A 106 12.93 6.10 10.80
C GLU A 106 13.21 4.81 11.58
N ASP A 107 14.14 4.84 12.54
CA ASP A 107 14.51 3.65 13.33
C ASP A 107 13.32 3.10 14.14
N THR A 108 12.48 3.98 14.69
CA THR A 108 11.26 3.54 15.40
C THR A 108 10.26 2.91 14.45
N TRP A 109 10.08 3.49 13.26
CA TRP A 109 9.17 2.91 12.26
C TRP A 109 9.68 1.55 11.75
N VAL A 110 10.98 1.45 11.47
CA VAL A 110 11.63 0.23 10.96
C VAL A 110 11.53 -0.92 11.97
N ASP A 111 11.77 -0.66 13.26
CA ASP A 111 11.58 -1.66 14.33
C ASP A 111 10.15 -2.20 14.34
N LEU A 112 9.16 -1.31 14.29
CA LEU A 112 7.74 -1.70 14.24
C LEU A 112 7.40 -2.47 12.96
N ALA A 113 7.99 -2.10 11.82
CA ALA A 113 7.74 -2.78 10.55
C ALA A 113 8.30 -4.20 10.53
N LEU A 114 9.50 -4.39 11.08
CA LEU A 114 10.11 -5.72 11.24
C LEU A 114 9.28 -6.59 12.20
N LYS A 115 8.83 -6.04 13.33
CA LYS A 115 7.92 -6.74 14.26
C LYS A 115 6.59 -7.10 13.61
N ASN A 116 6.02 -6.21 12.81
CA ASN A 116 4.78 -6.48 12.08
C ASN A 116 4.97 -7.62 11.07
N ALA A 117 6.06 -7.59 10.30
CA ALA A 117 6.38 -8.62 9.31
C ALA A 117 6.67 -10.00 9.94
N SER A 118 7.27 -10.04 11.13
CA SER A 118 7.53 -11.27 11.87
C SER A 118 6.34 -11.76 12.72
N GLY A 119 5.25 -10.99 12.79
CA GLY A 119 4.10 -11.30 13.63
C GLY A 119 4.37 -11.15 15.14
N THR A 120 5.38 -10.35 15.52
CA THR A 120 5.77 -10.08 16.92
C THR A 120 5.45 -8.64 17.36
N LEU A 121 4.50 -7.99 16.70
CA LEU A 121 4.01 -6.67 17.10
C LEU A 121 3.17 -6.79 18.38
N GLU A 122 3.47 -5.97 19.39
CA GLU A 122 2.79 -6.06 20.68
C GLU A 122 1.41 -5.37 20.66
N PRO A 123 0.45 -5.79 21.51
CA PRO A 123 -0.83 -5.11 21.63
C PRO A 123 -0.67 -3.62 21.97
N GLY A 124 -1.21 -2.76 21.10
CA GLY A 124 -1.13 -1.30 21.24
C GLY A 124 0.02 -0.64 20.48
N GLU A 125 0.95 -1.43 19.93
CA GLU A 125 1.85 -0.95 18.89
C GLU A 125 1.11 -0.90 17.54
N SER A 126 1.41 0.11 16.72
CA SER A 126 0.86 0.23 15.37
C SER A 126 1.83 0.96 14.47
N LEU A 127 1.84 0.59 13.19
CA LEU A 127 2.60 1.30 12.18
C LEU A 127 1.96 2.67 11.92
N TRP A 128 2.82 3.68 11.79
CA TRP A 128 2.40 4.96 11.25
C TRP A 128 2.17 4.80 9.75
N LEU A 129 0.90 4.84 9.35
CA LEU A 129 0.44 4.73 7.97
C LEU A 129 -0.49 5.92 7.68
N PRO A 130 -0.01 6.98 6.98
CA PRO A 130 -0.76 8.20 6.73
C PRO A 130 -2.20 8.02 6.23
N TYR A 131 -2.42 6.99 5.42
CA TYR A 131 -3.71 6.69 4.83
C TYR A 131 -4.76 6.16 5.81
N LEU A 132 -4.36 5.73 7.02
CA LEU A 132 -5.30 5.37 8.08
C LEU A 132 -5.89 6.60 8.79
N GLU A 133 -5.28 7.78 8.62
CA GLU A 133 -5.70 9.02 9.27
C GLU A 133 -6.58 9.90 8.36
N VAL A 134 -6.66 9.56 7.07
CA VAL A 134 -7.41 10.31 6.07
C VAL A 134 -8.52 9.45 5.48
N ALA A 135 -9.58 10.08 4.98
CA ALA A 135 -10.56 9.39 4.14
C ALA A 135 -10.01 9.32 2.70
N PRO A 136 -9.55 8.14 2.21
CA PRO A 136 -9.06 8.03 0.85
C PRO A 136 -10.18 8.25 -0.17
N THR A 137 -9.84 8.90 -1.28
CA THR A 137 -10.66 8.90 -2.50
C THR A 137 -9.82 8.41 -3.66
N ALA A 138 -10.46 7.95 -4.73
CA ALA A 138 -9.76 7.51 -5.93
C ALA A 138 -8.91 8.65 -6.55
N GLU A 139 -9.38 9.90 -6.48
CA GLU A 139 -8.61 11.08 -6.91
C GLU A 139 -7.38 11.28 -6.04
N LEU A 140 -7.52 11.18 -4.72
CA LEU A 140 -6.40 11.36 -3.79
C LEU A 140 -5.34 10.27 -3.97
N GLU A 141 -5.74 9.02 -4.20
CA GLU A 141 -4.80 7.93 -4.50
C GLU A 141 -4.07 8.12 -5.84
N LYS A 142 -4.70 8.75 -6.84
CA LYS A 142 -4.01 9.07 -8.10
C LYS A 142 -2.93 10.13 -7.91
N GLU A 143 -3.15 11.09 -7.02
CA GLU A 143 -2.24 12.20 -6.75
C GLU A 143 -1.13 11.80 -5.76
N CYS A 144 -1.50 11.13 -4.68
CA CYS A 144 -0.64 10.73 -3.57
C CYS A 144 -0.65 9.20 -3.39
N PRO A 145 -0.23 8.39 -4.37
CA PRO A 145 -0.42 6.94 -4.36
C PRO A 145 0.22 6.30 -3.13
N GLN A 146 -0.50 5.34 -2.53
CA GLN A 146 0.05 4.50 -1.49
C GLN A 146 1.28 3.75 -2.04
N PRO A 147 2.31 3.55 -1.21
CA PRO A 147 3.44 2.72 -1.61
C PRO A 147 2.96 1.29 -1.87
N TRP A 148 3.48 0.70 -2.94
CA TRP A 148 3.22 -0.68 -3.33
C TRP A 148 4.56 -1.44 -3.30
N PHE A 149 4.56 -2.62 -2.68
CA PHE A 149 5.74 -3.44 -2.42
C PHE A 149 5.47 -4.90 -2.78
#